data_AF-A0A7W0NKG1-F1
#
_entry.id   AF-A0A7W0NKG1-F1
#
_cell.length_a   1.000
_cell.length_b   1.000
_cell.length_c   1.000
_cell.angle_alpha   90.00
_cell.angle_beta   90.00
_cell.angle_gamma   90.00
#
_symmetry.space_group_name_H-M   'P 1'
#
loop_
_entity.id
_entity.type
_entity.pdbx_description
1 polymer ?
#
loop_
_entity_poly.entity_id
_entity_poly.type
_entity_poly.pdbx_seq_one_letter_code
_entity_poly.pdbx_strand_id
1 'polypeptide(L)'
;MAAAAVALAAATGGWLAVGADDRLVRWTNVLAAALAAVLLAAGLALRRPTVVLLAVLVLGAGYATALAIDGGPLDGRAPVVAAALFAVAELGHWSLELRDTVADEAGAHLRRIGLLSALALGSLAVGSGLLAVVDAGGGVRFEALGAVAAVAALAIVVVATRRRPR
;
A
#
# COMPACT_ATOMS: atom_id res chain seq x y z
N MET A 1 -14.21 -9.69 0.03
CA MET A 1 -12.86 -9.09 0.12
C MET A 1 -12.32 -8.66 -1.25
N ALA A 2 -12.32 -9.52 -2.28
CA ALA A 2 -11.87 -9.13 -3.63
C ALA A 2 -12.44 -7.79 -4.15
N ALA A 3 -13.77 -7.63 -4.14
CA ALA A 3 -14.41 -6.41 -4.61
C ALA A 3 -14.00 -5.17 -3.78
N ALA A 4 -13.84 -5.32 -2.46
CA ALA A 4 -13.39 -4.24 -1.58
C ALA A 4 -11.93 -3.84 -1.88
N ALA A 5 -11.04 -4.81 -2.15
CA ALA A 5 -9.65 -4.53 -2.52
C ALA A 5 -9.57 -3.76 -3.86
N VAL A 6 -10.35 -4.19 -4.86
CA VAL A 6 -10.42 -3.52 -6.18
C VAL A 6 -11.04 -2.14 -6.07
N ALA A 7 -12.13 -1.99 -5.32
CA ALA A 7 -12.78 -0.70 -5.10
C ALA A 7 -11.85 0.27 -4.36
N LEU A 8 -11.14 -0.20 -3.33
CA LEU A 8 -10.18 0.61 -2.60
C LEU A 8 -9.02 1.06 -3.49
N ALA A 9 -8.44 0.16 -4.29
CA ALA A 9 -7.39 0.51 -5.25
C ALA A 9 -7.85 1.59 -6.26
N ALA A 10 -9.03 1.43 -6.82
CA ALA A 10 -9.63 2.40 -7.73
C ALA A 10 -9.92 3.75 -7.04
N ALA A 11 -10.45 3.72 -5.81
CA ALA A 11 -10.73 4.91 -5.03
C ALA A 11 -9.45 5.68 -4.67
N THR A 12 -8.38 4.99 -4.27
CA THR A 12 -7.09 5.60 -3.96
C THR A 12 -6.51 6.31 -5.19
N GLY A 13 -6.46 5.62 -6.33
CA GLY A 13 -5.94 6.24 -7.56
C GLY A 13 -6.83 7.35 -8.11
N GLY A 14 -8.15 7.23 -7.99
CA GLY A 14 -9.10 8.29 -8.32
C GLY A 14 -8.95 9.53 -7.44
N TRP A 15 -8.78 9.34 -6.13
CA TRP A 15 -8.51 10.43 -5.18
C TRP A 15 -7.22 11.17 -5.52
N LEU A 16 -6.14 10.43 -5.85
CA LEU A 16 -4.87 11.01 -6.29
C LEU A 16 -5.01 11.78 -7.61
N ALA A 17 -5.80 11.28 -8.56
CA ALA A 17 -6.04 11.97 -9.82
C ALA A 17 -6.85 13.28 -9.64
N VAL A 18 -7.86 13.28 -8.77
CA VAL A 18 -8.64 14.50 -8.46
C VAL A 18 -7.78 15.56 -7.79
N GLY A 19 -6.82 15.13 -6.94
CA GLY A 19 -5.90 16.03 -6.24
C GLY A 19 -4.67 16.45 -7.03
N ALA A 20 -4.55 16.11 -8.32
CA ALA A 20 -3.41 16.45 -9.17
C ALA A 20 -3.67 17.73 -9.98
N ASP A 21 -2.70 18.65 -9.94
CA ASP A 21 -2.77 19.93 -10.64
C ASP A 21 -2.31 19.79 -12.08
N ASP A 22 -1.24 19.02 -12.32
CA ASP A 22 -0.75 18.76 -13.66
C ASP A 22 -1.62 17.74 -14.41
N ARG A 23 -1.87 18.02 -15.68
CA ARG A 23 -2.72 17.18 -16.54
C ARG A 23 -2.09 15.80 -16.79
N LEU A 24 -0.78 15.73 -17.01
CA LEU A 24 -0.07 14.47 -17.21
C LEU A 24 -0.11 13.64 -15.93
N VAL A 25 0.15 14.24 -14.76
CA VAL A 25 0.07 13.55 -13.46
C VAL A 25 -1.32 12.98 -13.22
N ARG A 26 -2.37 13.77 -13.50
CA ARG A 26 -3.75 13.32 -13.42
C ARG A 26 -4.01 12.09 -14.28
N TRP A 27 -3.61 12.12 -15.56
CA TRP A 27 -3.80 10.97 -16.45
C TRP A 27 -2.97 9.76 -16.04
N THR A 28 -1.74 9.96 -15.59
CA THR A 28 -0.89 8.90 -15.06
C THR A 28 -1.57 8.22 -13.87
N ASN A 29 -2.13 8.97 -12.93
CA ASN A 29 -2.84 8.40 -11.77
C ASN A 29 -4.11 7.65 -12.18
N VAL A 30 -4.90 8.17 -13.13
CA VAL A 30 -6.08 7.46 -13.66
C VAL A 30 -5.68 6.14 -14.32
N LEU A 31 -4.66 6.17 -15.17
CA LEU A 31 -4.18 4.98 -15.88
C LEU A 31 -3.57 3.96 -14.93
N ALA A 32 -2.78 4.41 -13.95
CA ALA A 32 -2.23 3.56 -12.91
C ALA A 32 -3.34 2.92 -12.06
N ALA A 33 -4.38 3.68 -11.69
CA ALA A 33 -5.54 3.17 -10.96
C ALA A 33 -6.29 2.10 -11.75
N ALA A 34 -6.58 2.37 -13.03
CA ALA A 34 -7.26 1.44 -13.91
C ALA A 34 -6.44 0.16 -14.11
N LEU A 35 -5.13 0.29 -14.40
CA LEU A 35 -4.24 -0.84 -14.57
C LEU A 35 -4.11 -1.66 -13.27
N ALA A 36 -3.94 -1.00 -12.12
CA ALA A 36 -3.89 -1.67 -10.83
C ALA A 36 -5.20 -2.42 -10.53
N ALA A 37 -6.37 -1.82 -10.78
CA ALA A 37 -7.66 -2.47 -10.60
C ALA A 37 -7.81 -3.71 -11.50
N VAL A 38 -7.40 -3.62 -12.77
CA VAL A 38 -7.41 -4.74 -13.72
C VAL A 38 -6.44 -5.85 -13.28
N LEU A 39 -5.20 -5.50 -12.93
CA LEU A 39 -4.21 -6.45 -12.42
C LEU A 39 -4.70 -7.12 -11.14
N LEU A 40 -5.28 -6.37 -10.22
CA LEU A 40 -5.80 -6.91 -8.96
C LEU A 40 -6.97 -7.86 -9.23
N ALA A 41 -7.94 -7.47 -10.06
CA ALA A 41 -9.04 -8.34 -10.45
C ALA A 41 -8.53 -9.62 -11.14
N ALA A 42 -7.59 -9.51 -12.07
CA ALA A 42 -6.98 -10.64 -12.78
C ALA A 42 -6.19 -11.54 -11.83
N GLY A 43 -5.34 -10.98 -10.96
CA GLY A 43 -4.55 -11.72 -9.97
C GLY A 43 -5.43 -12.49 -8.99
N LEU A 44 -6.54 -11.89 -8.56
CA LEU A 44 -7.52 -12.55 -7.70
C LEU A 44 -8.31 -13.63 -8.45
N ALA A 45 -8.71 -13.40 -9.69
CA ALA A 45 -9.42 -14.37 -10.53
C ALA A 45 -8.54 -15.58 -10.87
N LEU A 46 -7.28 -15.34 -11.25
CA LEU A 46 -6.30 -16.36 -11.62
C LEU A 46 -5.57 -16.97 -10.41
N ARG A 47 -5.87 -16.52 -9.20
CA ARG A 47 -5.24 -16.94 -7.94
C ARG A 47 -3.70 -16.78 -7.96
N ARG A 48 -3.21 -15.69 -8.53
CA ARG A 48 -1.77 -15.38 -8.64
C ARG A 48 -1.38 -14.27 -7.65
N PRO A 49 -0.79 -14.60 -6.48
CA PRO A 49 -0.42 -13.60 -5.47
C PRO A 49 0.64 -12.61 -5.99
N THR A 50 1.52 -13.04 -6.89
CA THR A 50 2.48 -12.14 -7.55
C THR A 50 1.81 -11.01 -8.34
N VAL A 51 0.66 -11.26 -8.96
CA VAL A 51 -0.06 -10.24 -9.73
C VAL A 51 -0.74 -9.23 -8.79
N VAL A 52 -1.17 -9.65 -7.60
CA VAL A 52 -1.68 -8.74 -6.55
C VAL A 52 -0.59 -7.75 -6.13
N LEU A 53 0.65 -8.23 -5.94
CA LEU A 53 1.79 -7.36 -5.62
C LEU A 53 2.10 -6.37 -6.74
N LEU A 54 2.04 -6.81 -8.01
CA LEU A 54 2.23 -5.93 -9.16
C LEU A 54 1.17 -4.81 -9.20
N ALA A 55 -0.09 -5.11 -8.87
CA ALA A 55 -1.14 -4.10 -8.80
C ALA A 55 -0.83 -3.00 -7.76
N VAL A 56 -0.37 -3.40 -6.57
CA VAL A 56 0.02 -2.47 -5.49
C VAL A 56 1.24 -1.64 -5.91
N LEU A 57 2.22 -2.25 -6.59
CA LEU A 57 3.40 -1.54 -7.10
C LEU A 57 3.02 -0.51 -8.16
N VAL A 58 2.13 -0.83 -9.10
CA VAL A 58 1.63 0.11 -10.12
C VAL A 58 0.93 1.29 -9.46
N LEU A 59 0.09 1.05 -8.45
CA LEU A 59 -0.62 2.11 -7.73
C LEU A 59 0.36 3.02 -6.96
N GLY A 60 1.34 2.42 -6.28
CA GLY A 60 2.41 3.15 -5.60
C GLY A 60 3.31 3.95 -6.55
N ALA A 61 3.59 3.42 -7.75
CA ALA A 61 4.35 4.13 -8.78
C ALA A 61 3.60 5.35 -9.32
N GLY A 62 2.28 5.27 -9.45
CA GLY A 62 1.43 6.43 -9.77
C GLY A 62 1.60 7.55 -8.74
N TYR A 63 1.48 7.20 -7.45
CA TYR A 63 1.70 8.16 -6.36
C TYR A 63 3.13 8.74 -6.36
N ALA A 64 4.16 7.90 -6.52
CA ALA A 64 5.54 8.34 -6.57
C ALA A 64 5.80 9.32 -7.73
N THR A 65 5.15 9.10 -8.88
CA THR A 65 5.23 10.00 -10.03
C THR A 65 4.55 11.34 -9.73
N ALA A 66 3.40 11.31 -9.07
CA ALA A 66 2.72 12.53 -8.63
C ALA A 66 3.58 13.33 -7.64
N LEU A 67 4.21 12.65 -6.69
CA LEU A 67 5.12 13.28 -5.73
C LEU A 67 6.36 13.89 -6.42
N ALA A 68 6.88 13.24 -7.46
CA ALA A 68 8.06 13.73 -8.18
C ALA A 68 7.79 14.96 -9.06
N ILE A 69 6.55 15.17 -9.51
CA ILE A 69 6.18 16.23 -10.46
C ILE A 69 5.41 17.36 -9.78
N ASP A 70 4.37 17.02 -9.01
CA ASP A 70 3.47 17.98 -8.35
C ASP A 70 3.80 18.18 -6.86
N GLY A 71 4.72 17.38 -6.31
CA GLY A 71 4.99 17.36 -4.88
C GLY A 71 5.83 18.54 -4.39
N GLY A 72 5.42 19.09 -3.25
CA GLY A 72 6.30 19.90 -2.41
C GLY A 72 7.31 19.04 -1.65
N PRO A 73 8.23 19.65 -0.86
CA PRO A 73 9.22 18.91 -0.08
C PRO A 73 8.60 17.96 0.95
N LEU A 74 7.32 18.16 1.31
CA LEU A 74 6.58 17.32 2.22
C LEU A 74 5.13 17.16 1.73
N ASP A 75 4.70 15.92 1.50
CA ASP A 75 3.32 15.62 1.11
C ASP A 75 2.54 15.03 2.28
N GLY A 76 1.57 15.81 2.78
CA GLY A 76 0.67 15.39 3.86
C GLY A 76 -0.24 14.22 3.52
N ARG A 77 -0.38 13.86 2.23
CA ARG A 77 -1.18 12.71 1.77
C ARG A 77 -0.44 11.38 1.95
N ALA A 78 0.88 11.39 2.10
CA ALA A 78 1.71 10.18 2.13
C ALA A 78 1.26 9.10 3.14
N PRO A 79 0.87 9.43 4.39
CA PRO A 79 0.44 8.43 5.36
C PRO A 79 -0.85 7.74 4.91
N VAL A 80 -1.77 8.51 4.33
CA VAL A 80 -3.06 8.01 3.82
C VAL A 80 -2.85 7.06 2.65
N VAL A 81 -1.95 7.41 1.73
CA VAL A 81 -1.60 6.55 0.60
C VAL A 81 -0.94 5.26 1.10
N ALA A 82 0.00 5.33 2.04
CA ALA A 82 0.65 4.16 2.60
C ALA A 82 -0.35 3.20 3.26
N ALA A 83 -1.28 3.72 4.06
CA ALA A 83 -2.32 2.94 4.70
C ALA A 83 -3.28 2.30 3.68
N ALA A 84 -3.65 3.03 2.64
CA ALA A 84 -4.48 2.51 1.56
C ALA A 84 -3.78 1.37 0.78
N LEU A 85 -2.50 1.54 0.42
CA LEU A 85 -1.71 0.51 -0.26
C LEU A 85 -1.59 -0.76 0.59
N PHE A 86 -1.32 -0.60 1.89
CA PHE A 86 -1.29 -1.73 2.84
C PHE A 86 -2.64 -2.46 2.89
N ALA A 87 -3.74 -1.72 3.02
CA ALA A 87 -5.08 -2.30 3.05
C ALA A 87 -5.44 -3.01 1.74
N VAL A 88 -5.11 -2.45 0.57
CA VAL A 88 -5.32 -3.11 -0.73
C VAL A 88 -4.55 -4.42 -0.81
N ALA A 89 -3.27 -4.40 -0.42
CA ALA A 89 -2.42 -5.58 -0.43
C ALA A 89 -2.99 -6.71 0.44
N GLU A 90 -3.36 -6.37 1.68
CA GLU A 90 -3.87 -7.38 2.61
C GLU A 90 -5.25 -7.90 2.21
N LEU A 91 -6.19 -7.01 1.85
CA LEU A 91 -7.53 -7.43 1.41
C LEU A 91 -7.44 -8.33 0.17
N GLY A 92 -6.49 -8.05 -0.73
CA GLY A 92 -6.17 -8.90 -1.86
C GLY A 92 -5.64 -10.27 -1.42
N HIS A 93 -4.65 -10.30 -0.53
CA HIS A 93 -4.06 -11.55 -0.04
C HIS A 93 -5.07 -12.42 0.70
N TRP A 94 -5.84 -11.85 1.63
CA TRP A 94 -6.90 -12.57 2.32
C TRP A 94 -7.97 -13.11 1.39
N SER A 95 -8.28 -12.39 0.31
CA SER A 95 -9.23 -12.89 -0.68
C SER A 95 -8.71 -14.13 -1.41
N LEU A 96 -7.40 -14.35 -1.47
CA LEU A 96 -6.81 -15.59 -1.99
C LEU A 96 -6.84 -16.69 -0.93
N GLU A 97 -6.46 -16.39 0.31
CA GLU A 97 -6.46 -17.35 1.42
C GLU A 97 -7.86 -17.91 1.71
N LEU A 98 -8.90 -17.06 1.71
CA LEU A 98 -10.31 -17.47 1.90
C LEU A 98 -10.82 -18.45 0.83
N ARG A 99 -10.12 -18.56 -0.30
CA ARG A 99 -10.47 -19.47 -1.40
C ARG A 99 -9.73 -20.80 -1.32
N ASP A 100 -8.81 -20.95 -0.36
CA ASP A 100 -8.24 -22.23 0.05
C ASP A 100 -9.12 -22.83 1.16
N THR A 101 -9.41 -24.13 1.04
CA THR A 101 -10.45 -24.84 1.79
C THR A 101 -10.06 -25.20 3.24
N VAL A 102 -9.22 -24.42 3.89
CA VAL A 102 -8.85 -24.67 5.29
C VAL A 102 -10.00 -24.20 6.18
N ALA A 103 -10.48 -25.09 7.06
CA ALA A 103 -11.57 -24.78 7.98
C ALA A 103 -11.18 -23.58 8.86
N ASP A 104 -11.95 -22.49 8.77
CA ASP A 104 -11.69 -21.27 9.52
C ASP A 104 -12.24 -21.39 10.95
N GLU A 105 -11.45 -20.96 11.93
CA GLU A 105 -11.88 -20.93 13.34
C GLU A 105 -12.92 -19.82 13.54
N ALA A 106 -14.01 -20.14 14.22
CA ALA A 106 -15.06 -19.16 14.50
C ALA A 106 -14.50 -17.95 15.26
N GLY A 107 -14.59 -16.76 14.66
CA GLY A 107 -14.09 -15.49 15.22
C GLY A 107 -12.70 -15.05 14.73
N ALA A 108 -11.98 -15.88 13.95
CA ALA A 108 -10.70 -15.50 13.36
C ALA A 108 -10.82 -14.25 12.48
N HIS A 109 -11.92 -14.10 11.72
CA HIS A 109 -12.17 -12.95 10.86
C HIS A 109 -12.22 -11.61 11.61
N LEU A 110 -12.93 -11.53 12.75
CA LEU A 110 -13.06 -10.28 13.50
C LEU A 110 -11.72 -9.85 14.12
N ARG A 111 -10.96 -10.81 14.65
CA ARG A 111 -9.61 -10.56 15.17
C ARG A 111 -8.69 -10.04 14.07
N ARG A 112 -8.76 -10.64 12.88
CA ARG A 112 -7.99 -10.21 11.71
C ARG A 112 -8.38 -8.81 11.27
N ILE A 113 -9.67 -8.51 11.12
CA ILE A 113 -10.14 -7.17 10.76
C ILE A 113 -9.66 -6.14 11.79
N GLY A 114 -9.73 -6.47 13.09
CA GLY A 114 -9.19 -5.62 14.16
C GLY A 114 -7.70 -5.36 14.00
N LEU A 115 -6.90 -6.40 13.71
CA LEU A 115 -5.45 -6.25 13.46
C LEU A 115 -5.14 -5.40 12.23
N LEU A 116 -5.89 -5.55 11.13
CA LEU A 116 -5.69 -4.70 9.96
C LEU A 116 -6.07 -3.26 10.20
N SER A 117 -7.20 -3.03 10.86
CA SER A 117 -7.61 -1.69 11.25
C SER A 117 -6.54 -1.06 12.15
N ALA A 118 -6.01 -1.82 13.13
CA ALA A 118 -4.94 -1.35 13.99
C ALA A 118 -3.63 -1.07 13.24
N LEU A 119 -3.23 -1.92 12.29
CA LEU A 119 -2.03 -1.71 11.48
C LEU A 119 -2.17 -0.55 10.49
N ALA A 120 -3.34 -0.39 9.88
CA ALA A 120 -3.63 0.73 8.99
C ALA A 120 -3.70 2.06 9.76
N LEU A 121 -4.35 2.08 10.93
CA LEU A 121 -4.36 3.24 11.81
C LEU A 121 -2.97 3.52 12.39
N GLY A 122 -2.21 2.48 12.70
CA GLY A 122 -0.83 2.57 13.16
C GLY A 122 0.10 3.16 12.09
N SER A 123 -0.02 2.73 10.83
CA SER A 123 0.77 3.28 9.72
C SER A 123 0.41 4.74 9.45
N LEU A 124 -0.87 5.10 9.52
CA LEU A 124 -1.33 6.49 9.50
C LEU A 124 -0.71 7.31 10.64
N ALA A 125 -0.82 6.84 11.88
CA ALA A 125 -0.33 7.57 13.04
C ALA A 125 1.19 7.77 13.00
N VAL A 126 1.94 6.71 12.67
CA VAL A 126 3.40 6.77 12.54
C VAL A 126 3.81 7.68 11.38
N GLY A 127 3.18 7.54 10.21
CA GLY A 127 3.46 8.39 9.06
C GLY A 127 3.20 9.87 9.35
N SER A 128 2.04 10.19 9.92
CA SER A 128 1.69 11.57 10.30
C SER A 128 2.61 12.13 11.37
N GLY A 129 3.00 11.31 12.37
CA GLY A 129 3.95 11.72 13.40
C GLY A 129 5.35 12.01 12.83
N LEU A 130 5.83 11.18 11.91
CA LEU A 130 7.10 11.42 11.22
C LEU A 130 7.07 12.71 10.39
N LEU A 131 5.98 12.95 9.65
CA LEU A 131 5.80 14.20 8.91
C LEU A 131 5.84 15.42 9.84
N ALA A 132 5.12 15.37 10.97
CA ALA A 132 5.13 16.45 11.96
C ALA A 132 6.53 16.73 12.54
N VAL A 133 7.35 15.68 12.73
CA VAL A 133 8.74 15.82 13.19
C VAL A 133 9.65 16.40 12.11
N VAL A 134 9.47 16.00 10.85
CA VAL A 134 10.25 16.53 9.71
C VAL A 134 9.94 18.02 9.49
N ASP A 135 8.66 18.39 9.54
CA ASP A 135 8.19 19.78 9.40
C ASP A 135 8.75 20.69 10.50
N ALA A 136 8.99 20.12 11.69
CA ALA A 136 9.65 20.83 12.80
C ALA A 136 11.17 21.07 12.62
N GLY A 137 11.77 20.71 11.46
CA GLY A 137 13.09 21.22 11.05
C GLY A 137 14.26 20.22 10.98
N GLY A 138 14.01 18.92 10.76
CA GLY A 138 15.07 17.89 10.79
C GLY A 138 15.41 17.16 9.47
N GLY A 139 14.92 17.63 8.32
CA GLY A 139 14.80 16.90 7.05
C GLY A 139 15.94 15.93 6.65
N VAL A 140 17.18 16.40 6.57
CA VAL A 140 18.31 15.59 6.05
C VAL A 140 18.66 14.38 6.93
N ARG A 141 18.46 14.48 8.25
CA ARG A 141 18.73 13.35 9.17
C ARG A 141 17.69 12.25 9.04
N PHE A 142 16.47 12.58 8.61
CA PHE A 142 15.38 11.64 8.46
C PHE A 142 15.40 10.90 7.12
N GLU A 143 15.95 11.48 6.05
CA GLU A 143 16.14 10.79 4.77
C GLU A 143 17.09 9.58 4.92
N ALA A 144 18.25 9.78 5.57
CA ALA A 144 19.19 8.70 5.83
C ALA A 144 18.58 7.61 6.74
N LEU A 145 17.79 8.02 7.74
CA LEU A 145 17.11 7.12 8.66
C LEU A 145 16.03 6.30 7.94
N GLY A 146 15.27 6.92 7.04
CA GLY A 146 14.29 6.26 6.18
C GLY A 146 14.94 5.24 5.23
N ALA A 147 16.06 5.60 4.60
CA ALA A 147 16.81 4.68 3.76
C ALA A 147 17.34 3.48 4.57
N VAL A 148 17.90 3.71 5.76
CA VAL A 148 18.35 2.64 6.66
C VAL A 148 17.20 1.75 7.11
N ALA A 149 16.04 2.34 7.46
CA ALA A 149 14.85 1.59 7.84
C ALA A 149 14.34 0.71 6.69
N ALA A 150 14.34 1.21 5.45
CA ALA A 150 13.96 0.43 4.26
C ALA A 150 14.91 -0.75 4.02
N VAL A 151 16.22 -0.53 4.14
CA VAL A 151 17.23 -1.60 4.02
C VAL A 151 17.08 -2.63 5.13
N ALA A 152 16.85 -2.19 6.37
CA ALA A 152 16.62 -3.08 7.51
C ALA A 152 15.36 -3.93 7.32
N ALA A 153 14.27 -3.33 6.85
CA ALA A 153 13.03 -4.05 6.53
C ALA A 153 13.27 -5.12 5.45
N LEU A 154 13.99 -4.78 4.37
CA LEU A 154 14.37 -5.74 3.33
C LEU A 154 15.25 -6.87 3.89
N ALA A 155 16.22 -6.55 4.74
CA ALA A 155 17.08 -7.54 5.37
C ALA A 155 16.29 -8.52 6.25
N ILE A 156 15.33 -8.03 7.04
CA ILE A 156 14.44 -8.86 7.85
C ILE A 156 13.64 -9.83 6.97
N VAL A 157 13.08 -9.34 5.85
CA VAL A 157 12.33 -10.18 4.90
C VAL A 157 13.23 -11.26 4.28
N VAL A 158 14.44 -10.91 3.87
CA VAL A 158 15.41 -11.87 3.31
C VAL A 158 15.81 -12.93 4.35
N VAL A 159 16.03 -12.53 5.60
CA VAL A 159 16.37 -13.49 6.67
C VAL A 159 15.18 -14.38 7.01
N ALA A 160 13.97 -13.84 7.10
CA ALA A 160 12.76 -14.60 7.40
C ALA A 160 12.44 -15.64 6.31
N THR A 161 12.64 -15.29 5.04
CA THR A 161 12.42 -16.21 3.90
C THR A 161 13.47 -17.32 3.82
N ARG A 162 14.71 -17.06 4.25
CA ARG A 162 15.78 -18.08 4.33
C ARG A 162 15.58 -19.08 5.48
N ARG A 163 14.81 -18.73 6.50
CA ARG A 163 14.60 -19.54 7.71
C ARG A 163 13.46 -20.54 7.63
N ARG A 164 12.82 -20.78 6.47
CA ARG A 164 11.88 -21.89 6.32
C ARG A 164 12.66 -23.18 5.98
N PRO A 165 12.88 -24.12 6.91
CA PRO A 165 13.27 -25.47 6.55
C PRO A 165 12.05 -26.13 5.89
N ARG A 166 12.30 -26.93 4.85
CA ARG A 166 11.30 -27.88 4.36
C ARG A 166 11.06 -28.98 5.37
#